data_AF-A0A7J3JBW8-F1
#
_entry.id   AF-A0A7J3JBW8-F1
#
_cell.length_a   1.000
_cell.length_b   1.000
_cell.length_c   1.000
_cell.angle_alpha   90.00
_cell.angle_beta   90.00
_cell.angle_gamma   90.00
#
_symmetry.space_group_name_H-M   'P 1'
#
loop_
_entity.id
_entity.type
_entity.pdbx_description
1 polymer ?
#
loop_
_entity_poly.entity_id
_entity_poly.type
_entity_poly.pdbx_seq_one_letter_code
_entity_poly.pdbx_strand_id
1 'polypeptide(L)'
;MPILETQQPPQHKPAGVSTLSLALILTIVITATVGAIISFIYPDLVRLLSGTTYVSGGAIYDAIYVVLTLATDVLYLFGGGVLIYGALLVTIRFIQIKLANPYKHTYSTRYLSSYLTLSLNFFIGAEIIRTVAVRTYEEFTLLILVIFSRGLFSLILYLERRWHGATETE
;
A
#
# COMPACT_ATOMS: atom_id res chain seq x y z
N MET A 1 54.95 -14.30 18.79
CA MET A 1 54.08 -14.63 17.63
C MET A 1 52.66 -14.25 17.99
N PRO A 2 52.07 -13.21 17.39
CA PRO A 2 50.67 -12.88 17.63
C PRO A 2 49.76 -13.78 16.78
N ILE A 3 48.71 -14.29 17.41
CA ILE A 3 47.72 -15.19 16.82
C ILE A 3 46.81 -14.32 15.96
N LEU A 4 46.74 -14.61 14.64
CA LEU A 4 45.78 -13.95 13.74
C LEU A 4 44.36 -14.36 14.14
N GLU A 5 43.61 -13.40 14.65
CA GLU A 5 42.17 -13.48 14.86
C GLU A 5 41.49 -13.43 13.47
N THR A 6 41.07 -14.59 12.98
CA THR A 6 40.31 -14.71 11.73
C THR A 6 38.97 -14.01 11.89
N GLN A 7 38.85 -12.81 11.35
CA GLN A 7 37.56 -12.15 11.16
C GLN A 7 36.70 -12.99 10.21
N GLN A 8 35.63 -13.54 10.76
CA GLN A 8 34.60 -14.24 10.02
C GLN A 8 33.73 -13.19 9.28
N PRO A 9 33.52 -13.30 7.96
CA PRO A 9 32.75 -12.31 7.22
C PRO A 9 31.28 -12.32 7.69
N PRO A 10 30.57 -11.17 7.60
CA PRO A 10 29.19 -11.07 8.05
C PRO A 10 28.32 -12.05 7.26
N GLN A 11 27.71 -13.01 7.97
CA GLN A 11 26.75 -13.94 7.38
C GLN A 11 25.53 -13.16 6.88
N HIS A 12 25.43 -13.01 5.56
CA HIS A 12 24.25 -12.47 4.91
C HIS A 12 23.14 -13.53 4.96
N LYS A 13 22.26 -13.45 5.96
CA LYS A 13 21.06 -14.28 6.02
C LYS A 13 20.20 -13.95 4.78
N PRO A 14 19.84 -14.91 3.92
CA PRO A 14 18.95 -14.63 2.80
C PRO A 14 17.62 -14.12 3.36
N ALA A 15 17.18 -12.96 2.90
CA ALA A 15 15.90 -12.38 3.28
C ALA A 15 14.79 -13.31 2.76
N GLY A 16 14.35 -14.25 3.60
CA GLY A 16 13.21 -15.11 3.30
C GLY A 16 11.99 -14.24 3.01
N VAL A 17 11.30 -14.51 1.91
CA VAL A 17 10.07 -13.81 1.55
C VAL A 17 9.07 -14.01 2.68
N SER A 18 8.59 -12.92 3.27
CA SER A 18 7.60 -12.97 4.36
C SER A 18 6.34 -13.70 3.88
N THR A 19 5.80 -14.60 4.70
CA THR A 19 4.60 -15.38 4.39
C THR A 19 3.42 -14.48 4.00
N LEU A 20 3.32 -13.28 4.58
CA LEU A 20 2.32 -12.29 4.24
C LEU A 20 2.54 -11.69 2.84
N SER A 21 3.78 -11.39 2.49
CA SER A 21 4.12 -10.90 1.14
C SER A 21 3.83 -11.97 0.09
N LEU A 22 4.14 -13.23 0.39
CA LEU A 22 3.84 -14.34 -0.50
C LEU A 22 2.32 -14.53 -0.67
N ALA A 23 1.55 -14.52 0.43
CA ALA A 23 0.09 -14.61 0.38
C ALA A 23 -0.55 -13.46 -0.42
N LEU A 24 -0.05 -12.23 -0.27
CA LEU A 24 -0.54 -11.06 -1.01
C LEU A 24 -0.27 -11.20 -2.50
N ILE A 25 0.96 -11.59 -2.89
CA ILE A 25 1.31 -11.84 -4.29
C ILE A 25 0.40 -12.93 -4.87
N LEU A 26 0.22 -14.04 -4.15
CA LEU A 26 -0.61 -15.16 -4.59
C LEU A 26 -2.08 -14.74 -4.77
N THR A 27 -2.60 -13.94 -3.85
CA THR A 27 -3.98 -13.42 -3.93
C THR A 27 -4.17 -12.52 -5.14
N ILE A 28 -3.21 -11.61 -5.40
CA ILE A 28 -3.26 -10.75 -6.59
C ILE A 28 -3.21 -11.60 -7.86
N VAL A 29 -2.29 -12.56 -7.95
CA VAL A 29 -2.14 -13.41 -9.14
C VAL A 29 -3.38 -14.26 -9.39
N ILE A 30 -3.94 -14.90 -8.36
CA ILE A 30 -5.17 -15.69 -8.50
C ILE A 30 -6.34 -14.79 -8.92
N THR A 31 -6.53 -13.66 -8.25
CA THR A 31 -7.66 -12.77 -8.54
C THR A 31 -7.55 -12.20 -9.97
N ALA A 32 -6.35 -11.82 -10.40
CA ALA A 32 -6.07 -11.36 -11.75
C ALA A 32 -6.33 -12.46 -12.81
N THR A 33 -5.79 -13.66 -12.60
CA THR A 33 -5.95 -14.77 -13.56
C THR A 33 -7.41 -15.21 -13.68
N VAL A 34 -8.12 -15.35 -12.57
CA VAL A 34 -9.55 -15.65 -12.56
C VAL A 34 -10.33 -14.53 -13.25
N GLY A 35 -10.04 -13.28 -12.93
CA GLY A 35 -10.67 -12.13 -13.58
C GLY A 35 -10.48 -12.11 -15.10
N ALA A 36 -9.27 -12.39 -15.58
CA ALA A 36 -8.96 -12.47 -17.01
C ALA A 36 -9.75 -13.59 -17.70
N ILE A 37 -9.84 -14.78 -17.08
CA ILE A 37 -10.58 -15.92 -17.63
C ILE A 37 -12.08 -15.60 -17.69
N ILE A 38 -12.66 -15.06 -16.62
CA ILE A 38 -14.08 -14.70 -16.58
C ILE A 38 -14.38 -13.58 -17.58
N SER A 39 -13.49 -12.61 -17.74
CA SER A 39 -13.61 -11.55 -18.76
C SER A 39 -13.68 -12.09 -20.18
N PHE A 40 -13.03 -13.23 -20.46
CA PHE A 40 -13.06 -13.87 -21.78
C PHE A 40 -14.38 -14.61 -22.04
N ILE A 41 -15.02 -15.13 -20.99
CA ILE A 41 -16.27 -15.88 -21.06
C ILE A 41 -17.48 -14.94 -21.04
N TYR A 42 -17.42 -13.86 -20.26
CA TYR A 42 -18.51 -12.92 -20.04
C TYR A 42 -18.05 -11.47 -20.33
N PRO A 43 -18.24 -10.97 -21.55
CA PRO A 43 -17.84 -9.60 -21.92
C PRO A 43 -18.60 -8.52 -21.12
N ASP A 44 -19.80 -8.82 -20.62
CA ASP A 44 -20.57 -7.93 -19.75
C ASP A 44 -19.94 -7.74 -18.36
N LEU A 45 -19.07 -8.65 -17.92
CA LEU A 45 -18.33 -8.51 -16.66
C LEU A 45 -17.42 -7.27 -16.71
N VAL A 46 -16.82 -7.00 -17.88
CA VAL A 46 -16.00 -5.81 -18.10
C VAL A 46 -16.86 -4.57 -17.89
N ARG A 47 -18.04 -4.50 -18.49
CA ARG A 47 -18.97 -3.38 -18.28
C ARG A 47 -19.42 -3.23 -16.83
N LEU A 48 -19.62 -4.33 -16.11
CA LEU A 48 -20.06 -4.32 -14.72
C LEU A 48 -18.96 -3.84 -13.75
N LEU A 49 -17.71 -4.24 -13.97
CA LEU A 49 -16.56 -3.80 -13.18
C LEU A 49 -16.08 -2.39 -13.53
N SER A 50 -16.19 -2.00 -14.81
CA SER A 50 -15.59 -0.75 -15.33
C SER A 50 -16.56 0.43 -15.35
N GLY A 51 -17.87 0.18 -15.26
CA GLY A 51 -18.89 1.21 -15.46
C GLY A 51 -18.91 1.75 -16.90
N THR A 52 -19.38 3.00 -17.07
CA THR A 52 -19.63 3.61 -18.38
C THR A 52 -18.40 4.18 -19.09
N THR A 53 -17.23 4.18 -18.45
CA THR A 53 -15.98 4.76 -18.99
C THR A 53 -15.18 3.78 -19.84
N TYR A 54 -15.67 2.55 -20.02
CA TYR A 54 -14.99 1.51 -20.78
C TYR A 54 -15.14 1.69 -22.30
N VAL A 55 -14.02 1.74 -23.01
CA VAL A 55 -13.97 1.70 -24.49
C VAL A 55 -13.31 0.38 -24.90
N SER A 56 -14.11 -0.55 -25.45
CA SER A 56 -13.62 -1.88 -25.85
C SER A 56 -12.62 -1.76 -27.01
N GLY A 57 -11.40 -2.26 -26.77
CA GLY A 57 -10.31 -2.30 -27.76
C GLY A 57 -10.03 -3.70 -28.32
N GLY A 58 -10.78 -4.71 -27.87
CA GLY A 58 -10.62 -6.13 -28.23
C GLY A 58 -10.26 -7.00 -27.01
N ALA A 59 -10.48 -8.32 -27.11
CA ALA A 59 -10.44 -9.25 -25.98
C ALA A 59 -9.16 -9.21 -25.12
N ILE A 60 -8.00 -8.92 -25.72
CA ILE A 60 -6.72 -8.78 -24.99
C ILE A 60 -6.70 -7.51 -24.14
N TYR A 61 -7.21 -6.40 -24.68
CA TYR A 61 -7.30 -5.13 -23.95
C TYR A 61 -8.32 -5.21 -22.82
N ASP A 62 -9.45 -5.86 -23.07
CA ASP A 62 -10.49 -6.16 -22.08
C ASP A 62 -9.91 -6.97 -20.91
N ALA A 63 -9.16 -8.04 -21.19
CA ALA A 63 -8.51 -8.86 -20.17
C ALA A 63 -7.45 -8.09 -19.37
N ILE A 64 -6.61 -7.30 -20.04
CA ILE A 64 -5.59 -6.46 -19.38
C ILE A 64 -6.27 -5.43 -18.46
N TYR A 65 -7.34 -4.79 -18.91
CA TYR A 65 -8.08 -3.81 -18.13
C TYR A 65 -8.69 -4.44 -16.87
N VAL A 66 -9.35 -5.60 -17.00
CA VAL A 66 -9.91 -6.32 -15.84
C VAL A 66 -8.84 -6.72 -14.84
N VAL A 67 -7.69 -7.21 -15.31
CA VAL A 67 -6.55 -7.56 -14.43
C VAL A 67 -6.04 -6.35 -13.67
N LEU A 68 -5.83 -5.22 -14.35
CA LEU A 68 -5.34 -3.98 -13.73
C LEU A 68 -6.33 -3.44 -12.72
N THR A 69 -7.64 -3.45 -13.04
CA THR A 69 -8.70 -2.98 -12.14
C THR A 69 -8.77 -3.84 -10.89
N LEU A 70 -8.78 -5.17 -11.02
CA LEU A 70 -8.80 -6.07 -9.87
C LEU A 70 -7.54 -5.95 -9.00
N ALA A 71 -6.36 -5.81 -9.62
CA ALA A 71 -5.12 -5.59 -8.89
C ALA A 71 -5.17 -4.27 -8.09
N THR A 72 -5.74 -3.22 -8.69
CA THR A 72 -5.94 -1.91 -8.05
C THR A 72 -6.88 -2.03 -6.85
N ASP A 73 -8.03 -2.69 -7.01
CA ASP A 73 -9.02 -2.86 -5.94
C ASP A 73 -8.45 -3.66 -4.77
N VAL A 74 -7.71 -4.74 -5.05
CA VAL A 74 -7.02 -5.53 -4.01
C VAL A 74 -6.03 -4.66 -3.25
N LEU A 75 -5.23 -3.84 -3.94
CA LEU A 75 -4.27 -2.94 -3.29
C LEU A 75 -4.96 -1.87 -2.43
N TYR A 76 -6.09 -1.30 -2.87
CA TYR A 76 -6.88 -0.38 -2.03
C TYR A 76 -7.43 -1.10 -0.79
N LEU A 77 -7.89 -2.34 -0.93
CA LEU A 77 -8.43 -3.14 0.17
C LEU A 77 -7.34 -3.45 1.21
N PHE A 78 -6.15 -3.84 0.76
CA PHE A 78 -4.99 -4.04 1.65
C PHE A 78 -4.50 -2.73 2.27
N GLY A 79 -4.37 -1.66 1.48
CA GLY A 79 -3.96 -0.34 1.98
C GLY A 79 -4.91 0.20 3.04
N GLY A 80 -6.22 0.12 2.80
CA GLY A 80 -7.26 0.50 3.75
C GLY A 80 -7.30 -0.42 4.98
N GLY A 81 -7.16 -1.73 4.78
CA GLY A 81 -7.11 -2.70 5.87
C GLY A 81 -5.93 -2.45 6.82
N VAL A 82 -4.74 -2.22 6.29
CA VAL A 82 -3.54 -1.87 7.08
C VAL A 82 -3.72 -0.55 7.83
N LEU A 83 -4.35 0.46 7.19
CA LEU A 83 -4.65 1.75 7.82
C LEU A 83 -5.56 1.59 9.03
N ILE A 84 -6.70 0.92 8.83
CA ILE A 84 -7.72 0.70 9.87
C ILE A 84 -7.12 -0.15 11.00
N TYR A 85 -6.45 -1.25 10.65
CA TYR A 85 -5.79 -2.12 11.61
C TYR A 85 -4.74 -1.37 12.43
N GLY A 86 -3.86 -0.63 11.77
CA GLY A 86 -2.84 0.18 12.44
C GLY A 86 -3.43 1.24 13.37
N ALA A 87 -4.47 1.95 12.93
CA ALA A 87 -5.17 2.96 13.72
C ALA A 87 -5.84 2.34 14.97
N LEU A 88 -6.53 1.21 14.81
CA LEU A 88 -7.18 0.50 15.92
C LEU A 88 -6.15 0.02 16.94
N LEU A 89 -5.08 -0.64 16.50
CA LEU A 89 -4.07 -1.20 17.40
C LEU A 89 -3.38 -0.10 18.22
N VAL A 90 -3.03 1.01 17.57
CA VAL A 90 -2.42 2.18 18.23
C VAL A 90 -3.39 2.78 19.24
N THR A 91 -4.67 2.90 18.89
CA THR A 91 -5.72 3.45 19.77
C THR A 91 -5.96 2.57 20.98
N ILE A 92 -6.13 1.26 20.78
CA ILE A 92 -6.31 0.28 21.88
C ILE A 92 -5.11 0.34 22.83
N ARG A 93 -3.89 0.35 22.28
CA ARG A 93 -2.67 0.38 23.09
C ARG A 93 -2.52 1.69 23.84
N PHE A 94 -2.89 2.82 23.23
CA PHE A 94 -2.93 4.11 23.89
C PHE A 94 -3.91 4.12 25.07
N ILE A 95 -5.13 3.59 24.86
CA ILE A 95 -6.15 3.44 25.91
C ILE A 95 -5.63 2.56 27.04
N GLN A 96 -5.09 1.38 26.75
CA GLN A 96 -4.53 0.46 27.74
C GLN A 96 -3.42 1.10 28.58
N ILE A 97 -2.48 1.81 27.95
CA ILE A 97 -1.38 2.49 28.66
C ILE A 97 -1.92 3.60 29.56
N LYS A 98 -2.89 4.39 29.08
CA LYS A 98 -3.46 5.51 29.82
C LYS A 98 -4.35 5.06 30.98
N LEU A 99 -5.05 3.92 30.84
CA LEU A 99 -5.78 3.27 31.93
C LEU A 99 -4.84 2.66 32.98
N ALA A 100 -3.72 2.07 32.56
CA ALA A 100 -2.77 1.44 33.48
C ALA A 100 -1.91 2.46 34.26
N ASN A 101 -1.51 3.58 33.63
CA ASN A 101 -0.72 4.63 34.27
C ASN A 101 -0.99 6.00 33.61
N PRO A 102 -1.85 6.86 34.20
CA PRO A 102 -2.25 8.13 33.60
C PRO A 102 -1.11 9.15 33.37
N TYR A 103 0.05 9.00 34.03
CA TYR A 103 1.16 9.96 33.96
C TYR A 103 2.34 9.52 33.08
N LYS A 104 2.27 8.38 32.38
CA LYS A 104 3.41 7.90 31.58
C LYS A 104 3.38 8.48 30.17
N HIS A 105 4.41 9.27 29.82
CA HIS A 105 4.63 9.75 28.45
C HIS A 105 4.77 8.56 27.49
N THR A 106 3.97 8.56 26.42
CA THR A 106 3.72 7.39 25.60
C THR A 106 4.36 7.53 24.21
N TYR A 107 5.33 6.67 23.90
CA TYR A 107 6.01 6.56 22.59
C TYR A 107 5.14 5.92 21.46
N SER A 108 3.82 6.07 21.53
CA SER A 108 2.86 5.40 20.62
C SER A 108 2.96 5.91 19.17
N THR A 109 3.45 7.15 18.99
CA THR A 109 3.59 7.78 17.67
C THR A 109 4.44 6.94 16.71
N ARG A 110 5.52 6.30 17.19
CA ARG A 110 6.44 5.51 16.33
C ARG A 110 5.73 4.37 15.60
N TYR A 111 4.85 3.65 16.29
CA TYR A 111 4.08 2.55 15.68
C TYR A 111 3.07 3.06 14.67
N LEU A 112 2.40 4.17 14.97
CA LEU A 112 1.46 4.81 14.04
C LEU A 112 2.12 5.21 12.73
N SER A 113 3.36 5.74 12.79
CA SER A 113 4.11 6.09 11.57
C SER A 113 4.28 4.90 10.64
N SER A 114 4.67 3.76 11.21
CA SER A 114 5.05 2.59 10.43
C SER A 114 3.85 2.01 9.68
N TYR A 115 2.69 1.93 10.33
CA TYR A 115 1.46 1.46 9.69
C TYR A 115 0.93 2.46 8.66
N LEU A 116 1.04 3.75 8.94
CA LEU A 116 0.59 4.81 8.03
C LEU A 116 1.45 4.85 6.77
N THR A 117 2.78 4.76 6.89
CA THR A 117 3.69 4.65 5.75
C THR A 117 3.44 3.38 4.93
N LEU A 118 3.21 2.24 5.58
CA LEU A 118 2.92 0.98 4.87
C LEU A 118 1.61 1.06 4.08
N SER A 119 0.55 1.62 4.68
CA SER A 119 -0.73 1.85 4.00
C SER A 119 -0.59 2.79 2.80
N LEU A 120 0.16 3.89 2.95
CA LEU A 120 0.44 4.82 1.87
C LEU A 120 1.17 4.17 0.69
N ASN A 121 2.13 3.27 0.95
CA ASN A 121 2.81 2.54 -0.12
C ASN A 121 1.84 1.68 -0.95
N PHE A 122 0.85 1.04 -0.31
CA PHE A 122 -0.19 0.30 -1.03
C PHE A 122 -1.10 1.23 -1.83
N PHE A 123 -1.49 2.37 -1.28
CA PHE A 123 -2.32 3.35 -1.99
C PHE A 123 -1.61 4.00 -3.17
N ILE A 124 -0.31 4.30 -3.05
CA ILE A 124 0.50 4.79 -4.17
C ILE A 124 0.58 3.72 -5.25
N GLY A 125 0.82 2.45 -4.88
CA GLY A 125 0.83 1.33 -5.82
C GLY A 125 -0.50 1.18 -6.58
N ALA A 126 -1.63 1.26 -5.87
CA ALA A 126 -2.96 1.22 -6.49
C ALA A 126 -3.17 2.37 -7.48
N GLU A 127 -2.80 3.60 -7.10
CA GLU A 127 -2.98 4.78 -7.92
C GLU A 127 -2.11 4.73 -9.19
N ILE A 128 -0.88 4.22 -9.10
CA ILE A 128 -0.02 3.99 -10.28
C ILE A 128 -0.67 2.98 -11.23
N ILE A 129 -1.18 1.85 -10.73
CA ILE A 129 -1.82 0.85 -11.60
C ILE A 129 -3.08 1.42 -12.27
N ARG A 130 -3.87 2.21 -11.53
CA ARG A 130 -5.07 2.88 -12.05
C ARG A 130 -4.75 3.86 -13.19
N THR A 131 -3.64 4.60 -13.12
CA THR A 131 -3.21 5.48 -14.23
C THR A 131 -2.88 4.73 -15.49
N VAL A 132 -2.32 3.52 -15.39
CA VAL A 132 -1.99 2.69 -16.54
C VAL A 132 -3.25 2.09 -17.16
N ALA A 133 -4.28 1.81 -16.37
CA ALA A 133 -5.54 1.25 -16.83
C ALA A 133 -6.40 2.27 -17.60
N VAL A 134 -6.37 3.55 -17.22
CA VAL A 134 -7.23 4.59 -17.78
C VAL A 134 -6.46 5.42 -18.83
N ARG A 135 -6.72 5.15 -20.12
CA ARG A 135 -5.96 5.72 -21.26
C ARG A 135 -6.44 7.08 -21.78
N THR A 136 -7.39 7.76 -21.14
CA THR A 136 -7.86 9.06 -21.64
C THR A 136 -7.01 10.21 -21.08
N TYR A 137 -6.65 11.19 -21.93
CA TYR A 137 -5.79 12.32 -21.54
C TYR A 137 -6.39 13.19 -20.43
N GLU A 138 -7.73 13.31 -20.39
CA GLU A 138 -8.45 14.08 -19.38
C GLU A 138 -8.42 13.40 -18.01
N GLU A 139 -8.72 12.09 -17.96
CA GLU A 139 -8.64 11.32 -16.72
C GLU A 139 -7.19 11.19 -16.23
N PHE A 140 -6.22 11.04 -17.15
CA PHE A 140 -4.80 11.02 -16.81
C PHE A 140 -4.33 12.32 -16.14
N THR A 141 -4.82 13.48 -16.59
CA THR A 141 -4.48 14.79 -16.01
C THR A 141 -5.06 14.94 -14.61
N LEU A 142 -6.33 14.56 -14.40
CA LEU A 142 -6.95 14.56 -13.07
C LEU A 142 -6.25 13.59 -12.12
N LEU A 143 -5.80 12.46 -12.63
CA LEU A 143 -5.13 11.43 -11.84
C LEU A 143 -3.71 11.87 -11.42
N ILE A 144 -2.93 12.49 -12.32
CA ILE A 144 -1.64 13.10 -11.96
C ILE A 144 -1.81 14.14 -10.84
N LEU A 145 -2.84 14.98 -10.94
CA LEU A 145 -3.13 15.99 -9.92
C LEU A 145 -3.45 15.34 -8.57
N VAL A 146 -4.26 14.28 -8.56
CA VAL A 146 -4.58 13.51 -7.34
C VAL A 146 -3.35 12.81 -6.74
N ILE A 147 -2.51 12.17 -7.56
CA ILE A 147 -1.24 11.55 -7.11
C ILE A 147 -0.34 12.61 -6.49
N PHE A 148 -0.16 13.74 -7.18
CA PHE A 148 0.70 14.82 -6.72
C PHE A 148 0.18 15.42 -5.41
N SER A 149 -1.11 15.73 -5.31
CA SER A 149 -1.73 16.22 -4.08
C SER A 149 -1.56 15.22 -2.94
N ARG A 150 -1.76 13.91 -3.17
CA ARG A 150 -1.62 12.88 -2.13
C ARG A 150 -0.17 12.68 -1.67
N GLY A 151 0.79 12.69 -2.60
CA GLY A 151 2.22 12.68 -2.28
C GLY A 151 2.63 13.91 -1.48
N LEU A 152 2.10 15.08 -1.84
CA LEU A 152 2.37 16.35 -1.17
C LEU A 152 1.75 16.41 0.24
N PHE A 153 0.51 15.95 0.43
CA PHE A 153 -0.09 15.81 1.75
C PHE A 153 0.69 14.83 2.64
N SER A 154 1.10 13.69 2.10
CA SER A 154 1.95 12.72 2.82
C SER A 154 3.29 13.34 3.22
N LEU A 155 3.89 14.15 2.35
CA LEU A 155 5.15 14.83 2.62
C LEU A 155 4.98 15.91 3.70
N ILE A 156 3.91 16.70 3.64
CA ILE A 156 3.60 17.71 4.66
C ILE A 156 3.46 17.04 6.03
N LEU A 157 2.67 15.98 6.15
CA LEU A 157 2.49 15.27 7.42
C LEU A 157 3.79 14.64 7.92
N TYR A 158 4.65 14.16 7.01
CA TYR A 158 5.98 13.67 7.35
C TYR A 158 6.87 14.79 7.92
N LEU A 159 6.86 15.96 7.29
CA LEU A 159 7.63 17.12 7.72
C LEU A 159 7.10 17.72 9.03
N GLU A 160 5.79 17.89 9.19
CA GLU A 160 5.14 18.34 10.42
C GLU A 160 5.55 17.47 11.60
N ARG A 161 5.49 16.16 11.42
CA ARG A 161 5.91 15.18 12.42
C ARG A 161 7.41 15.25 12.74
N ARG A 162 8.25 15.47 11.73
CA ARG A 162 9.71 15.62 11.90
C ARG A 162 10.04 16.90 12.68
N TRP A 163 9.29 17.98 12.42
CA TRP A 163 9.51 19.29 13.03
C TRP A 163 9.05 19.32 14.50
N HIS A 164 7.87 18.78 14.80
CA HIS A 164 7.37 18.69 16.19
C HIS A 164 8.16 17.70 17.07
N GLY A 165 8.85 16.72 16.47
CA GLY A 165 9.75 15.82 17.21
C GLY A 165 11.10 16.43 17.58
N ALA A 166 11.47 17.58 17.00
CA ALA A 166 12.73 18.28 17.32
C ALA A 166 12.59 19.24 18.52
N THR A 167 11.37 19.62 18.88
CA THR A 167 11.09 20.60 19.95
C THR A 167 10.94 19.98 21.34
N GLU A 168 10.96 18.65 21.48
CA GLU A 168 10.91 17.96 22.79
C GLU A 168 12.31 17.61 23.35
N THR A 169 13.39 18.05 22.70
CA THR A 169 14.78 17.77 23.11
C THR A 169 15.59 19.00 23.51
N GLU A 170 14.96 20.14 23.76
CA GLU A 170 15.61 21.31 24.38
C GLU A 170 15.02 21.64 25.75
#